data_AF-A0A7K9E915-F1
#
_entry.id   AF-A0A7K9E915-F1
#
_cell.length_a   1.000
_cell.length_b   1.000
_cell.length_c   1.000
_cell.angle_alpha   90.00
_cell.angle_beta   90.00
_cell.angle_gamma   90.00
#
_symmetry.space_group_name_H-M   'P 1'
#
loop_
_entity.id
_entity.type
_entity.pdbx_description
1 polymer ?
#
loop_
_entity_poly.entity_id
_entity_poly.type
_entity_poly.pdbx_seq_one_letter_code
_entity_poly.pdbx_strand_id
1 'polypeptide(L)'
;TPGYLAPEVLDRKGHGVPSDVWALGCATYVALTGSPPFAAARRQELYRLIRAAQYPLPPHLSPPARALIAHMLAPEPSERPSPRDLLDHGFFTQVWGWQE
;
A
#
# COMPACT_ATOMS: atom_id res chain seq x y z
N THR A 1 10.68 3.03 10.16
CA THR A 1 11.16 4.01 9.15
C THR A 1 9.99 4.89 8.71
N PRO A 2 10.14 6.23 8.57
CA PRO A 2 9.01 7.15 8.33
C PRO A 2 8.17 6.86 7.08
N GLY A 3 8.73 6.23 6.05
CA GLY A 3 8.03 5.89 4.80
C GLY A 3 6.96 4.79 4.91
N TYR A 4 6.81 4.17 6.08
CA TYR A 4 5.77 3.16 6.35
C TYR A 4 4.65 3.70 7.24
N LEU A 5 4.76 4.95 7.72
CA LEU A 5 3.73 5.55 8.57
C LEU A 5 2.52 5.91 7.72
N ALA A 6 1.34 5.46 8.14
CA ALA A 6 0.08 5.83 7.53
C ALA A 6 -0.25 7.32 7.78
N PRO A 7 -1.04 7.97 6.91
CA PRO A 7 -1.41 9.39 7.04
C PRO A 7 -1.97 9.76 8.42
N GLU A 8 -2.87 8.95 8.97
CA GLU A 8 -3.49 9.17 10.28
C GLU A 8 -2.50 9.07 11.44
N VAL A 9 -1.46 8.24 11.29
CA VAL A 9 -0.39 8.10 12.29
C VAL A 9 0.54 9.32 12.25
N LEU A 10 0.86 9.82 11.05
CA LEU A 10 1.61 11.07 10.88
C LEU A 10 0.88 12.26 11.51
N ASP A 11 -0.44 12.29 11.37
CA ASP A 11 -1.30 13.35 11.89
C ASP A 11 -1.70 13.14 13.36
N ARG A 12 -1.17 12.10 14.02
CA ARG A 12 -1.44 11.77 15.42
C ARG A 12 -2.93 11.57 15.74
N LYS A 13 -3.70 11.09 14.76
CA LYS A 13 -5.13 10.79 14.89
C LYS A 13 -5.41 9.39 15.47
N GLY A 14 -4.36 8.64 15.75
CA GLY A 14 -4.44 7.27 16.25
C GLY A 14 -3.78 6.28 15.30
N HIS A 15 -3.80 5.01 15.68
CA HIS A 15 -3.36 3.89 14.86
C HIS A 15 -4.25 2.68 15.16
N GLY A 16 -4.30 1.73 14.24
CA GLY A 16 -5.02 0.48 14.40
C GLY A 16 -4.81 -0.41 13.18
N VAL A 17 -5.68 -1.42 13.01
CA VAL A 17 -5.62 -2.38 11.88
C VAL A 17 -5.49 -1.68 10.51
N PRO A 18 -6.21 -0.58 10.20
CA PRO A 18 -6.02 0.11 8.92
C PRO A 18 -4.60 0.67 8.71
N SER A 19 -3.92 1.09 9.78
CA SER A 19 -2.54 1.58 9.71
C SER A 19 -1.55 0.44 9.43
N ASP A 20 -1.82 -0.77 9.94
CA ASP A 20 -1.05 -1.97 9.61
C ASP A 20 -1.26 -2.39 8.15
N VAL A 21 -2.50 -2.28 7.65
CA VAL A 21 -2.82 -2.52 6.23
C VAL A 21 -2.05 -1.55 5.32
N TRP A 22 -1.93 -0.27 5.70
CA TRP A 22 -1.08 0.68 4.97
C TRP A 22 0.38 0.25 4.96
N ALA A 23 0.94 -0.13 6.12
CA ALA A 23 2.32 -0.59 6.22
C ALA A 23 2.56 -1.85 5.38
N LEU A 24 1.59 -2.78 5.33
CA LEU A 24 1.59 -3.93 4.44
C LEU A 24 1.53 -3.53 2.96
N GLY A 25 0.75 -2.50 2.62
CA GLY A 25 0.76 -1.84 1.31
C GLY A 25 2.15 -1.39 0.89
N CYS A 26 2.85 -0.67 1.77
CA CYS A 26 4.22 -0.24 1.54
C CYS A 26 5.18 -1.42 1.37
N ALA A 27 5.07 -2.44 2.24
CA ALA A 27 5.92 -3.64 2.17
C ALA A 27 5.69 -4.44 0.87
N THR A 28 4.43 -4.59 0.45
CA THR A 28 4.05 -5.26 -0.79
C THR A 28 4.60 -4.51 -2.01
N TYR A 29 4.47 -3.18 -2.02
CA TYR A 29 5.07 -2.35 -3.06
C TYR A 29 6.58 -2.56 -3.15
N VAL A 30 7.29 -2.55 -2.01
CA VAL A 30 8.74 -2.80 -1.96
C VAL A 30 9.08 -4.20 -2.47
N ALA A 31 8.33 -5.23 -2.06
CA ALA A 31 8.57 -6.60 -2.50
C ALA A 31 8.41 -6.76 -4.02
N LEU A 32 7.47 -6.05 -4.64
CA LEU A 32 7.18 -6.16 -6.07
C LEU A 32 8.03 -5.23 -6.96
N THR A 33 8.57 -4.14 -6.41
CA THR A 33 9.27 -3.11 -7.20
C THR A 33 10.74 -2.90 -6.80
N GLY A 34 11.16 -3.42 -5.65
CA GLY A 34 12.48 -3.21 -5.07
C GLY A 34 12.73 -1.82 -4.49
N SER A 35 11.73 -0.93 -4.49
CA SER A 35 11.84 0.46 -4.00
C SER A 35 10.64 0.86 -3.14
N PRO A 36 10.76 1.80 -2.20
CA PRO A 36 9.62 2.27 -1.42
C PRO A 36 8.63 3.08 -2.29
N PRO A 37 7.31 3.05 -1.97
CA PRO A 37 6.33 3.85 -2.70
C PRO A 37 6.53 5.35 -2.47
N PHE A 38 6.91 5.73 -1.24
CA PHE A 38 7.13 7.11 -0.85
C PHE A 38 8.61 7.35 -0.53
N ALA A 39 9.25 8.20 -1.32
CA ALA A 39 10.63 8.63 -1.10
C ALA A 39 10.79 10.11 -1.47
N ALA A 40 11.45 10.87 -0.61
CA ALA A 40 11.80 12.26 -0.87
C ALA A 40 13.01 12.67 -0.03
N ALA A 41 13.81 13.61 -0.53
CA ALA A 41 14.99 14.13 0.18
C ALA A 41 14.62 14.92 1.46
N ARG A 42 13.46 15.59 1.46
CA ARG A 42 12.97 16.40 2.58
C ARG A 42 11.78 15.71 3.24
N ARG A 43 11.79 15.64 4.58
CA ARG A 43 10.70 15.06 5.38
C ARG A 43 9.33 15.66 5.08
N GLN A 44 9.26 16.98 4.90
CA GLN A 44 8.00 17.66 4.61
C GLN A 44 7.39 17.17 3.28
N GLU A 45 8.23 16.92 2.29
CA GLU A 45 7.80 16.39 1.00
C GLU A 45 7.38 14.92 1.11
N LEU A 46 8.14 14.11 1.85
CA LEU A 46 7.75 12.73 2.14
C LEU A 46 6.36 12.67 2.78
N TYR A 47 6.09 13.52 3.78
CA TYR A 47 4.78 13.55 4.44
C TYR A 47 3.67 14.08 3.53
N ARG A 48 3.99 14.99 2.59
CA ARG A 48 3.04 15.44 1.56
C ARG A 48 2.63 14.27 0.66
N LEU A 49 3.60 13.50 0.17
CA LEU A 49 3.36 12.33 -0.68
C LEU A 49 2.55 11.26 0.05
N ILE A 50 2.90 10.95 1.31
CA ILE A 50 2.17 9.98 2.13
C ILE A 50 0.69 10.41 2.31
N ARG A 51 0.44 11.66 2.72
CA ARG A 51 -0.94 12.15 2.93
C ARG A 51 -1.78 12.15 1.65
N ALA A 52 -1.16 12.43 0.52
CA ALA A 52 -1.82 12.41 -0.78
C ALA A 52 -1.90 11.02 -1.42
N ALA A 53 -1.34 9.98 -0.77
CA ALA A 53 -1.07 8.67 -1.37
C ALA A 53 -0.48 8.79 -2.79
N GLN A 54 0.45 9.72 -2.99
CA GLN A 54 1.08 9.98 -4.27
C GLN A 54 2.37 9.16 -4.40
N TYR A 55 2.32 8.11 -5.22
CA TYR A 55 3.43 7.22 -5.54
C TYR A 55 3.30 6.70 -6.98
N PRO A 56 4.40 6.36 -7.65
CA PRO A 56 4.32 5.75 -8.98
C PRO A 56 3.77 4.32 -8.88
N LEU A 57 2.92 3.92 -9.83
CA LEU A 57 2.52 2.52 -10.02
C LEU A 57 3.17 1.99 -11.29
N PRO A 58 4.24 1.18 -11.19
CA PRO A 58 4.97 0.74 -12.37
C PRO A 58 4.09 -0.10 -13.33
N PRO A 59 4.22 0.10 -14.65
CA PRO A 59 3.38 -0.58 -15.65
C PRO A 59 3.64 -2.09 -15.73
N HIS A 60 4.81 -2.56 -15.30
CA HIS A 60 5.18 -3.98 -15.30
C HIS A 60 4.47 -4.81 -14.21
N LEU A 61 3.84 -4.16 -13.21
CA LEU A 61 3.03 -4.87 -12.23
C LEU A 61 1.79 -5.45 -12.91
N SER A 62 1.31 -6.61 -12.44
CA SER A 62 0.04 -7.15 -12.94
C SER A 62 -1.13 -6.24 -12.55
N PRO A 63 -2.23 -6.19 -13.31
CA PRO A 63 -3.44 -5.46 -12.91
C PRO A 63 -3.92 -5.75 -11.47
N PRO A 64 -3.99 -7.01 -10.99
CA PRO A 64 -4.40 -7.28 -9.60
C PRO A 64 -3.37 -6.81 -8.57
N ALA A 65 -2.07 -6.81 -8.89
CA ALA A 65 -1.05 -6.26 -7.99
C ALA A 65 -1.23 -4.74 -7.80
N ARG A 66 -1.47 -4.00 -8.89
CA ARG A 66 -1.73 -2.56 -8.82
C ARG A 66 -3.00 -2.25 -8.02
N ALA A 67 -4.08 -3.01 -8.25
CA ALA A 67 -5.33 -2.86 -7.51
C ALA A 67 -5.14 -3.13 -6.01
N LEU A 68 -4.41 -4.20 -5.66
CA LEU A 68 -4.10 -4.54 -4.28
C LEU A 68 -3.35 -3.41 -3.56
N ILE A 69 -2.29 -2.90 -4.18
CA ILE A 69 -1.48 -1.80 -3.63
C ILE A 69 -2.35 -0.55 -3.47
N ALA A 70 -3.16 -0.20 -4.47
CA ALA A 70 -4.03 0.98 -4.43
C ALA A 70 -5.05 0.90 -3.29
N HIS A 71 -5.66 -0.26 -3.07
CA HIS A 71 -6.60 -0.48 -1.96
C HIS A 71 -5.92 -0.38 -0.59
N MET A 72 -4.73 -0.97 -0.41
CA MET A 72 -4.00 -0.90 0.87
C MET A 72 -3.48 0.50 1.18
N LEU A 73 -3.13 1.28 0.16
CA LEU A 73 -2.58 2.63 0.27
C LEU A 73 -3.65 3.72 0.05
N ALA A 74 -4.92 3.44 0.34
CA ALA A 74 -5.97 4.46 0.37
C ALA A 74 -5.69 5.47 1.49
N PRO A 75 -5.74 6.79 1.24
CA PRO A 75 -5.46 7.81 2.26
C PRO A 75 -6.38 7.68 3.48
N GLU A 76 -7.68 7.50 3.21
CA GLU A 76 -8.71 7.39 4.22
C GLU A 76 -8.68 5.97 4.84
N PRO A 77 -8.46 5.83 6.17
CA PRO A 77 -8.38 4.52 6.81
C PRO A 77 -9.61 3.63 6.62
N SER A 78 -10.80 4.24 6.51
CA SER A 78 -12.06 3.51 6.32
C SER A 78 -12.24 2.94 4.91
N GLU A 79 -11.46 3.40 3.93
CA GLU A 79 -11.46 2.87 2.55
C GLU A 79 -10.49 1.70 2.36
N ARG A 80 -9.67 1.38 3.38
CA ARG A 80 -8.73 0.27 3.31
C ARG A 80 -9.43 -1.06 3.60
N PRO A 81 -9.08 -2.15 2.90
CA PRO A 81 -9.68 -3.46 3.11
C PRO A 81 -9.31 -4.02 4.48
N SER A 82 -10.19 -4.85 5.05
CA SER A 82 -9.81 -5.64 6.22
C SER A 82 -8.78 -6.72 5.84
N PRO A 83 -8.01 -7.25 6.80
CA PRO A 83 -7.11 -8.37 6.54
C PRO A 83 -7.81 -9.59 5.92
N ARG A 84 -9.10 -9.79 6.20
CA ARG A 84 -9.89 -10.86 5.60
C ARG A 84 -10.16 -10.59 4.12
N ASP A 85 -10.60 -9.38 3.79
CA ASP A 85 -10.87 -8.97 2.40
C ASP A 85 -9.59 -9.05 1.54
N LEU A 86 -8.42 -8.80 2.15
CA LEU A 86 -7.14 -8.94 1.49
C LEU A 86 -6.84 -10.38 1.07
N LEU A 87 -7.16 -11.38 1.89
CA LEU A 87 -6.93 -12.79 1.54
C LEU A 87 -7.79 -13.23 0.35
N ASP A 88 -8.99 -12.67 0.21
CA ASP A 88 -9.91 -12.94 -0.88
C ASP A 88 -9.60 -12.12 -2.15
N HIS A 89 -8.62 -11.19 -2.08
CA HIS A 89 -8.27 -10.34 -3.20
C HIS A 89 -7.75 -11.15 -4.40
N GLY A 90 -8.13 -10.74 -5.62
CA GLY A 90 -7.75 -11.42 -6.87
C GLY A 90 -6.24 -11.54 -7.12
N PHE A 91 -5.41 -10.84 -6.35
CA PHE A 91 -3.96 -11.03 -6.37
C PHE A 91 -3.52 -12.35 -5.72
N PHE A 92 -4.19 -12.78 -4.65
CA PHE A 92 -3.86 -14.01 -3.91
C PHE A 92 -4.67 -15.22 -4.35
N THR A 93 -5.87 -14.99 -4.90
CA THR A 93 -6.79 -16.05 -5.33
C THR A 93 -6.64 -16.41 -6.80
N GLN A 94 -5.74 -15.75 -7.53
CA GLN A 94 -5.43 -16.10 -8.91
C GLN A 94 -4.88 -17.53 -8.98
N VAL A 95 -5.71 -18.43 -9.51
CA VAL A 95 -5.32 -19.81 -9.80
C VAL A 95 -4.37 -19.78 -10.99
N TRP A 96 -3.10 -20.09 -10.75
CA TRP A 96 -2.17 -20.37 -11.83
C TRP A 96 -2.66 -21.65 -12.49
N GLY A 97 -3.27 -21.51 -13.67
CA GLY A 97 -3.65 -22.65 -14.51
C GLY A 97 -2.38 -23.36 -14.95
N TRP A 98 -1.90 -24.30 -14.13
CA TRP A 98 -1.00 -25.35 -14.60
C TRP A 98 -1.81 -26.19 -15.58
N GLN A 99 -1.73 -25.85 -16.86
CA GLN A 99 -2.08 -26.78 -17.91
C GLN A 99 -0.92 -27.78 -17.97
N GLU A 100 -1.15 -28.97 -17.42
CA GLU A 100 -0.39 -30.18 -17.78
C GLU A 100 -0.63 -30.55 -19.24
#